data_AF-A0A0F2CUR1-F1
#
_entry.id   AF-A0A0F2CUR1-F1
#
_cell.length_a   1.000
_cell.length_b   1.000
_cell.length_c   1.000
_cell.angle_alpha   90.00
_cell.angle_beta   90.00
_cell.angle_gamma   90.00
#
_symmetry.space_group_name_H-M   'P 1'
#
loop_
_entity.id
_entity.type
_entity.pdbx_description
1 polymer ?
#
loop_
_entity_poly.entity_id
_entity_poly.type
_entity_poly.pdbx_seq_one_letter_code
_entity_poly.pdbx_strand_id
1 'polypeptide(L)' 'MVQKRKTTTKEDIKEALIQLLSEDKFENISISKLCKRAGINRGTFYLHYEDKYQMIDSFKSEIISQLYIF' A
#
# COMPACT_ATOMS: atom_id res chain seq x y z
N MET A 1 -16.44 5.61 24.96
CA MET A 1 -15.00 5.44 24.66
C MET A 1 -14.90 4.93 23.23
N VAL A 2 -14.50 5.75 22.26
CA VAL A 2 -14.39 5.29 20.86
C VAL A 2 -13.10 4.47 20.75
N GLN A 3 -13.21 3.16 20.56
CA GLN A 3 -12.06 2.33 20.23
C GLN A 3 -11.53 2.78 18.86
N LYS A 4 -10.34 3.40 18.84
CA LYS A 4 -9.63 3.73 17.61
C LYS A 4 -9.30 2.40 16.94
N ARG A 5 -10.01 2.05 15.86
CA ARG A 5 -9.73 0.84 15.08
C ARG A 5 -8.26 0.89 14.67
N LYS A 6 -7.48 -0.09 15.13
CA LYS A 6 -6.13 -0.34 14.63
C LYS A 6 -6.32 -0.91 13.22
N THR A 7 -6.24 -0.06 12.21
CA THR A 7 -6.39 -0.48 10.82
C THR A 7 -5.05 -0.97 10.31
N THR A 8 -4.99 -2.23 9.87
CA THR A 8 -3.83 -2.83 9.18
C THR A 8 -3.79 -2.49 7.70
N THR A 9 -4.68 -1.61 7.24
CA THR A 9 -4.91 -1.34 5.82
C THR A 9 -3.64 -0.94 5.06
N LYS A 10 -2.75 -0.14 5.66
CA LYS A 10 -1.51 0.27 4.99
C LYS A 10 -0.57 -0.92 4.81
N GLU A 11 -0.46 -1.76 5.83
CA GLU A 11 0.31 -3.01 5.78
C GLU A 11 -0.29 -4.00 4.77
N ASP A 12 -1.62 -4.15 4.75
CA ASP A 12 -2.33 -5.03 3.81
C ASP A 12 -2.12 -4.59 2.35
N ILE A 13 -2.17 -3.27 2.09
CA ILE A 13 -1.86 -2.69 0.77
C ILE A 13 -0.38 -2.92 0.39
N LYS A 14 0.54 -2.75 1.33
CA LYS A 14 1.99 -2.95 1.13
C LYS A 14 2.29 -4.40 0.75
N GLU A 15 1.76 -5.33 1.50
CA GLU A 15 1.94 -6.77 1.25
C GLU A 15 1.34 -7.17 -0.10
N ALA A 16 0.14 -6.68 -0.42
CA ALA A 16 -0.48 -6.92 -1.72
C ALA A 16 0.35 -6.37 -2.89
N LEU A 17 0.97 -5.20 -2.73
CA LEU A 17 1.85 -4.64 -3.74
C LEU A 17 3.10 -5.52 -3.95
N ILE A 18 3.75 -5.95 -2.86
CA ILE A 18 4.94 -6.81 -2.92
C ILE A 18 4.63 -8.10 -3.68
N GLN A 19 3.52 -8.75 -3.35
CA GLN A 19 3.10 -9.97 -4.06
C GLN A 19 2.84 -9.70 -5.54
N LEU A 20 2.15 -8.61 -5.88
CA LEU A 20 1.86 -8.29 -7.27
C LEU A 20 3.10 -7.91 -8.08
N LEU A 21 4.10 -7.28 -7.45
CA LEU A 21 5.39 -6.97 -8.09
C LEU A 21 6.21 -8.24 -8.41
N SER A 22 5.96 -9.35 -7.71
CA SER A 22 6.55 -10.66 -8.06
C SER A 22 5.89 -11.31 -9.29
N GLU A 23 4.70 -10.85 -9.67
CA GLU A 23 3.88 -11.41 -10.75
C GLU A 23 3.88 -10.55 -12.02
N ASP A 24 4.04 -9.24 -11.91
CA ASP A 24 3.85 -8.29 -13.00
C ASP A 24 4.64 -6.99 -12.78
N LYS A 25 4.85 -6.24 -13.86
CA LYS A 25 5.48 -4.91 -13.79
C LYS A 25 4.57 -3.91 -13.07
N PHE A 26 5.19 -2.99 -12.34
CA PHE A 26 4.47 -1.98 -11.57
C PHE A 26 3.47 -1.17 -12.40
N GLU A 27 3.84 -0.82 -13.64
CA GLU A 27 3.02 -0.05 -14.57
C GLU A 27 1.70 -0.76 -14.89
N ASN A 28 1.70 -2.09 -14.92
CA ASN A 28 0.54 -2.92 -15.22
C ASN A 28 -0.36 -3.18 -13.99
N ILE A 29 0.14 -2.95 -12.78
CA ILE A 29 -0.65 -3.12 -11.56
C ILE A 29 -1.69 -2.00 -11.48
N SER A 30 -2.96 -2.34 -11.64
CA SER A 30 -4.06 -1.39 -11.42
C SER A 30 -4.45 -1.30 -9.94
N ILE A 31 -4.99 -0.15 -9.53
CA ILE A 31 -5.57 0.03 -8.18
C ILE A 31 -6.64 -1.03 -7.90
N SER A 32 -7.42 -1.41 -8.91
CA SER A 32 -8.41 -2.50 -8.81
C SER A 32 -7.79 -3.85 -8.45
N LYS A 33 -6.70 -4.23 -9.14
CA LYS A 33 -5.98 -5.49 -8.88
C LYS A 33 -5.36 -5.48 -7.49
N LEU A 34 -4.76 -4.35 -7.12
CA LEU A 34 -4.16 -4.12 -5.81
C LEU A 34 -5.18 -4.23 -4.67
N CYS A 35 -6.29 -3.49 -4.76
CA CYS A 35 -7.36 -3.53 -3.75
C CYS A 35 -7.94 -4.94 -3.59
N LYS A 36 -8.15 -5.64 -4.71
CA LYS A 36 -8.63 -7.03 -4.70
C LYS A 36 -7.65 -7.95 -3.97
N ARG A 37 -6.34 -7.81 -4.21
CA ARG A 37 -5.30 -8.61 -3.55
C ARG A 37 -5.21 -8.30 -2.05
N ALA A 38 -5.32 -7.03 -1.68
CA ALA A 38 -5.30 -6.57 -0.29
C ALA A 38 -6.60 -6.86 0.49
N GLY A 39 -7.66 -7.33 -0.17
CA GLY A 39 -8.94 -7.59 0.49
C GLY A 39 -9.68 -6.32 0.93
N ILE A 40 -9.43 -5.18 0.26
CA ILE A 40 -10.04 -3.88 0.59
C ILE A 40 -10.86 -3.35 -0.58
N ASN A 41 -11.75 -2.39 -0.30
CA ASN A 41 -12.42 -1.64 -1.35
C ASN A 41 -11.53 -0.46 -1.81
N ARG A 42 -11.80 0.06 -3.02
CA ARG A 42 -11.03 1.18 -3.59
C ARG A 42 -11.15 2.46 -2.77
N GLY A 43 -12.32 2.72 -2.17
CA GLY A 43 -12.50 3.88 -1.29
C GLY A 43 -11.53 3.86 -0.12
N THR A 44 -11.30 2.69 0.48
CA THR A 44 -10.32 2.49 1.56
C THR A 44 -8.89 2.76 1.06
N PHE A 45 -8.53 2.36 -0.16
CA PHE A 45 -7.25 2.74 -0.76
C PHE A 45 -7.11 4.26 -0.86
N TYR A 46 -8.13 4.93 -1.39
CA TYR A 46 -8.11 6.39 -1.57
C TYR A 46 -8.17 7.21 -0.27
N LEU A 47 -8.49 6.59 0.88
CA LEU A 47 -8.32 7.22 2.20
C LEU A 47 -6.84 7.32 2.63
N HIS A 48 -5.96 6.55 1.98
CA HIS A 48 -4.55 6.48 2.33
C HIS A 48 -3.64 7.04 1.25
N TYR A 49 -4.00 6.83 -0.02
CA TYR A 49 -3.16 7.16 -1.16
C TYR A 49 -3.97 7.73 -2.33
N GLU A 50 -3.44 8.75 -3.00
CA GLU A 50 -4.09 9.35 -4.17
C GLU A 50 -4.04 8.40 -5.38
N ASP A 51 -2.91 7.73 -5.56
CA ASP A 51 -2.70 6.72 -6.59
C ASP A 51 -1.60 5.73 -6.18
N LYS A 52 -1.25 4.79 -7.08
CA LYS A 52 -0.21 3.81 -6.83
C LYS A 52 1.21 4.40 -6.79
N TYR A 53 1.44 5.54 -7.42
CA TYR A 53 2.75 6.21 -7.46
C TYR A 53 3.03 6.92 -6.13
N GLN A 54 2.05 7.65 -5.61
CA GLN A 54 2.14 8.27 -4.30
C GLN A 54 2.29 7.22 -3.18
N MET A 55 1.65 6.07 -3.33
CA MET A 55 1.87 4.91 -2.45
C MET A 55 3.32 4.38 -2.50
N ILE A 56 3.87 4.11 -3.70
CA ILE A 56 5.22 3.53 -3.79
C ILE A 56 6.29 4.52 -3.30
N ASP A 57 6.09 5.81 -3.52
CA ASP A 57 7.00 6.84 -3.00
C ASP A 57 6.95 6.91 -1.47
N SER A 58 5.77 6.77 -0.86
CA SER A 58 5.66 6.63 0.60
C SER A 58 6.45 5.43 1.12
N PHE A 59 6.45 4.29 0.42
CA PHE A 59 7.22 3.10 0.82
C PHE A 59 8.72 3.29 0.64
N LYS A 60 9.16 3.93 -0.45
CA LYS A 60 10.57 4.29 -0.65
C LYS A 60 11.07 5.17 0.48
N SER A 61 10.32 6.21 0.84
CA SER A 61 10.67 7.10 1.95
C SER A 61 10.75 6.37 3.29
N GLU A 62 9.85 5.42 3.55
CA GLU A 62 9.89 4.60 4.76
C GLU A 62 11.17 3.74 4.82
N ILE A 63 11.52 3.07 3.72
CA ILE A 63 12.74 2.24 3.62
C ILE A 63 13.99 3.11 3.79
N ILE A 64 14.06 4.22 3.07
CA ILE A 64 15.18 5.16 3.15
C ILE A 64 15.33 5.69 4.58
N SER A 65 14.22 6.05 5.24
CA SER A 65 14.24 6.50 6.63
C SER A 65 14.77 5.43 7.58
N GLN A 66 14.48 4.14 7.35
CA GLN A 66 15.03 3.05 8.15
C GLN A 66 16.55 2.91 7.95
N LEU A 67 17.04 3.09 6.72
CA LEU A 67 18.47 3.04 6.42
C LEU A 67 19.27 4.14 7.14
N TYR A 68 18.70 5.34 7.31
CA TYR A 68 19.34 6.45 8.03
C TYR A 68 19.38 6.27 9.56
N ILE A 69 18.67 5.29 10.10
CA ILE A 69 18.61 5.01 11.55
C ILE A 69 19.65 3.93 11.95
N PHE A 70 20.33 3.31 10.98
CA PHE A 70 21.50 2.45 11.19
C PHE A 70 22.80 3.26 11.14
#